data_AF-R6MXX4-F1
#
_entry.id   AF-R6MXX4-F1
#
_cell.length_a   1.000
_cell.length_b   1.000
_cell.length_c   1.000
_cell.angle_alpha   90.00
_cell.angle_beta   90.00
_cell.angle_gamma   90.00
#
_symmetry.space_group_name_H-M   'P 1'
#
loop_
_entity.id
_entity.type
_entity.pdbx_description
1 polymer ?
#
loop_
_entity_poly.entity_id
_entity_poly.type
_entity_poly.pdbx_seq_one_letter_code
_entity_poly.pdbx_strand_id
1 'polypeptide(L)'
;MTENTKAPYQISEYMEYCDCVGKQPNQRLIEFMESNNEPYQYSEKVRDDGELIEEICSLSPSDRDDIIGLIEFFVWKNQRKKSHIA
;
A
#
# COMPACT_ATOMS: atom_id res chain seq x y z
N MET A 1 0.33 -2.42 28.56
CA MET A 1 1.11 -1.72 27.51
C MET A 1 1.16 -2.65 26.32
N THR A 2 0.19 -2.56 25.40
CA THR A 2 0.26 -3.25 24.12
C THR A 2 1.11 -2.39 23.21
N GLU A 3 2.36 -2.78 22.99
CA GLU A 3 3.25 -2.11 22.06
C GLU A 3 2.61 -2.17 20.66
N ASN A 4 2.16 -1.01 20.19
CA ASN A 4 1.56 -0.83 18.87
C ASN A 4 2.69 -0.73 17.83
N THR A 5 3.50 -1.79 17.73
CA THR A 5 4.72 -1.84 16.92
C THR A 5 4.44 -2.46 15.56
N LYS A 6 3.51 -1.89 14.77
CA LYS A 6 3.14 -2.45 13.44
C LYS A 6 3.47 -1.58 12.23
N ALA A 7 3.93 -0.35 12.44
CA ALA A 7 4.28 0.55 11.35
C ALA A 7 5.70 0.42 10.76
N PRO A 8 6.78 0.14 11.51
CA PRO A 8 8.13 0.26 10.95
C PRO A 8 8.45 -0.83 9.91
N TYR A 9 7.80 -1.99 9.99
CA TYR A 9 8.03 -3.11 9.08
C TYR A 9 7.55 -2.84 7.64
N GLN A 10 6.55 -1.98 7.45
CA GLN A 10 5.95 -1.78 6.12
C GLN A 10 6.87 -0.94 5.21
N ILE A 11 7.62 0.01 5.78
CA ILE A 11 8.53 0.88 5.01
C ILE A 11 9.77 0.11 4.58
N SER A 12 10.36 -0.70 5.48
CA SER A 12 11.51 -1.54 5.13
C SER A 12 11.18 -2.56 4.03
N GLU A 13 9.97 -3.15 4.09
CA GLU A 13 9.47 -4.06 3.05
C GLU A 13 9.24 -3.32 1.72
N TYR A 14 8.77 -2.07 1.77
CA TYR A 14 8.58 -1.25 0.58
C TYR A 14 9.92 -0.86 -0.07
N MET A 15 10.93 -0.53 0.72
CA MET A 15 12.28 -0.28 0.21
C MET A 15 12.87 -1.53 -0.45
N GLU A 16 12.73 -2.70 0.18
CA GLU A 16 13.15 -3.98 -0.43
C GLU A 16 12.42 -4.25 -1.76
N TYR A 17 11.11 -3.97 -1.80
CA TYR A 17 10.33 -4.08 -3.04
C TYR A 17 10.91 -3.18 -4.14
N CYS A 18 11.12 -1.90 -3.85
CA CYS A 18 11.68 -0.92 -4.79
C CYS A 18 13.03 -1.38 -5.35
N ASP A 19 13.92 -1.87 -4.49
CA ASP A 19 15.22 -2.43 -4.89
C ASP A 19 15.04 -3.67 -5.78
N CYS A 20 14.13 -4.59 -5.42
CA CYS A 20 13.85 -5.80 -6.19
C CYS A 20 13.32 -5.52 -7.60
N VAL A 21 12.48 -4.50 -7.77
CA VAL A 21 11.86 -4.16 -9.06
C VAL A 21 12.58 -3.03 -9.80
N GLY A 22 13.68 -2.51 -9.26
CA GLY A 22 14.46 -1.41 -9.86
C GLY A 22 13.71 -0.09 -9.94
N LYS A 23 12.76 0.17 -9.02
CA LYS A 23 11.98 1.41 -8.96
C LYS A 23 12.56 2.37 -7.93
N GLN A 24 12.52 3.66 -8.22
CA GLN A 24 12.83 4.68 -7.22
C GLN A 24 11.70 4.72 -6.16
N PRO A 25 12.03 4.75 -4.86
CA PRO A 25 11.03 4.86 -3.81
C PRO A 25 10.20 6.15 -3.95
N ASN A 26 8.88 6.00 -3.93
CA ASN A 26 7.97 7.13 -3.96
C ASN A 26 7.83 7.79 -2.57
N GLN A 27 8.28 9.04 -2.46
CA GLN A 27 8.28 9.81 -1.21
C GLN A 27 6.87 9.99 -0.63
N ARG A 28 5.85 10.27 -1.46
CA ARG A 28 4.47 10.43 -0.99
C ARG A 28 3.92 9.13 -0.42
N LEU A 29 4.32 8.01 -1.01
CA LEU A 29 3.89 6.69 -0.53
C LEU A 29 4.55 6.33 0.81
N ILE A 30 5.81 6.70 0.99
CA ILE A 30 6.52 6.57 2.26
C ILE A 30 5.83 7.40 3.33
N GLU A 31 5.55 8.68 3.06
CA GLU A 31 4.84 9.58 3.97
C GLU A 31 3.41 9.07 4.31
N PHE A 32 2.73 8.47 3.33
CA PHE A 32 1.44 7.82 3.53
C PHE A 32 1.54 6.60 4.47
N MET A 33 2.55 5.74 4.28
CA MET A 33 2.79 4.59 5.16
C MET A 33 3.22 5.01 6.57
N GLU A 34 3.98 6.10 6.69
CA GLU A 34 4.41 6.67 7.98
C GLU A 34 3.25 7.32 8.75
N SER A 35 2.33 7.97 8.06
CA SER A 35 1.19 8.68 8.66
C SER A 35 0.03 7.75 9.04
N ASN A 36 -0.17 6.63 8.34
CA ASN A 36 -1.20 5.64 8.65
C ASN A 36 -0.79 4.70 9.81
N ASN A 37 -0.72 5.26 11.02
CA ASN A 37 -0.59 4.51 12.27
C ASN A 37 -1.92 4.14 12.92
N GLU A 38 -3.02 4.78 12.52
CA GLU A 38 -4.35 4.43 13.00
C GLU A 38 -4.93 3.31 12.13
N PRO A 39 -5.55 2.26 12.72
CA PRO A 39 -6.26 1.26 11.96
C PRO A 39 -7.39 1.97 11.19
N TYR A 40 -7.24 2.07 9.88
CA TYR A 40 -8.29 2.55 9.00
C TYR A 40 -9.55 1.73 9.30
N GLN A 41 -10.53 2.37 9.92
CA GLN A 41 -11.83 1.77 10.19
C GLN A 41 -12.54 1.66 8.84
N TYR A 42 -12.21 0.61 8.09
CA TYR A 42 -12.93 0.24 6.89
C TYR A 42 -14.35 -0.10 7.33
N SER A 43 -15.26 0.87 7.24
CA SER A 43 -16.66 0.57 7.38
C SER A 43 -17.01 -0.33 6.21
N GLU A 44 -17.49 -1.55 6.47
CA GLU A 44 -18.06 -2.52 5.52
C GLU A 44 -19.30 -1.98 4.77
N LYS A 45 -19.37 -0.67 4.52
CA LYS A 45 -20.22 -0.15 3.47
C LYS A 45 -19.72 -0.80 2.19
N VAL A 46 -20.55 -1.66 1.62
CA VAL A 46 -20.39 -2.20 0.27
C VAL A 46 -20.28 -0.98 -0.65
N ARG A 47 -19.05 -0.56 -0.95
CA ARG A 47 -18.80 0.41 -2.00
C ARG A 47 -18.93 -0.36 -3.31
N ASP A 48 -19.66 0.21 -4.24
CA ASP A 48 -19.78 -0.36 -5.58
C ASP A 48 -18.40 -0.29 -6.26
N ASP A 49 -17.93 -1.41 -6.82
CA ASP A 49 -16.63 -1.47 -7.49
C ASP A 49 -16.57 -0.48 -8.67
N GLY A 50 -17.71 -0.19 -9.31
CA GLY A 50 -17.83 0.82 -10.36
C GLY A 50 -17.59 2.23 -9.85
N GLU A 51 -18.23 2.61 -8.73
CA GLU A 51 -17.99 3.91 -8.08
C GLU A 51 -16.52 4.08 -7.65
N LEU A 52 -15.89 3.02 -7.14
CA LEU A 52 -14.48 3.04 -6.78
C LEU A 52 -13.57 3.24 -8.00
N ILE A 53 -13.86 2.56 -9.11
CA ILE A 53 -13.11 2.72 -10.37
C ILE A 53 -13.28 4.14 -10.90
N GLU A 54 -14.49 4.70 -10.89
CA GLU A 54 -14.73 6.09 -11.31
C GLU A 54 -13.99 7.10 -10.43
N GLU A 55 -13.97 6.89 -9.11
CA GLU A 55 -13.21 7.72 -8.17
C GLU A 55 -11.72 7.70 -8.52
N ILE A 56 -11.12 6.51 -8.70
CA ILE A 56 -9.71 6.37 -9.10
C ILE A 56 -9.47 7.02 -10.47
N CYS A 57 -10.39 6.84 -11.41
CA CYS A 57 -10.35 7.45 -12.74
C CYS A 57 -10.60 8.97 -12.74
N SER A 58 -11.00 9.57 -11.61
CA SER A 58 -11.14 11.02 -11.44
C SER A 58 -9.88 11.67 -10.87
N LEU A 59 -8.96 10.88 -10.29
CA LEU A 59 -7.71 11.37 -9.70
C LEU A 59 -6.75 11.92 -10.75
N SER A 60 -5.79 12.75 -10.30
CA SER A 60 -4.71 13.21 -11.16
C SER A 60 -3.85 12.02 -11.64
N PRO A 61 -3.20 12.11 -12.81
CA PRO A 61 -2.32 11.04 -13.28
C PRO A 61 -1.25 10.65 -12.24
N SER A 62 -0.66 11.63 -11.55
CA SER A 62 0.32 11.37 -10.49
C SER A 62 -0.27 10.58 -9.32
N ASP A 63 -1.48 10.90 -8.89
CA ASP A 63 -2.10 10.20 -7.75
C ASP A 63 -2.52 8.77 -8.15
N ARG A 64 -2.87 8.55 -9.42
CA ARG A 64 -3.11 7.19 -9.95
C ARG A 64 -1.83 6.37 -9.94
N ASP A 65 -0.72 6.95 -10.36
CA ASP A 65 0.58 6.27 -10.33
C ASP A 65 0.98 5.90 -8.89
N ASP A 66 0.70 6.78 -7.92
CA ASP A 66 0.92 6.52 -6.49
C ASP A 66 0.07 5.32 -6.01
N ILE A 67 -1.20 5.24 -6.39
CA ILE A 67 -2.12 4.12 -6.05
C ILE A 67 -1.67 2.82 -6.73
N ILE A 68 -1.28 2.86 -8.00
CA ILE A 68 -0.78 1.69 -8.72
C ILE A 68 0.45 1.14 -8.02
N GLY A 69 1.40 2.00 -7.65
CA GLY A 69 2.60 1.61 -6.91
C GLY A 69 2.27 0.92 -5.57
N LEU A 70 1.26 1.43 -4.85
CA LEU A 70 0.80 0.81 -3.61
C LEU A 70 0.20 -0.58 -3.84
N ILE A 71 -0.64 -0.74 -4.87
CA ILE A 71 -1.25 -2.04 -5.24
C ILE A 71 -0.17 -3.05 -5.61
N GLU A 72 0.78 -2.69 -6.46
CA GLU A 72 1.88 -3.56 -6.86
C GLU A 72 2.71 -4.03 -5.66
N PHE A 73 3.04 -3.12 -4.74
CA PHE A 73 3.73 -3.46 -3.50
C PHE A 73 2.96 -4.50 -2.67
N PHE A 74 1.65 -4.29 -2.47
CA PHE A 74 0.83 -5.25 -1.72
C PHE A 74 0.72 -6.60 -2.42
N VAL A 75 0.63 -6.64 -3.75
CA VAL A 75 0.65 -7.88 -4.54
C VAL A 75 1.96 -8.62 -4.32
N TRP A 76 3.10 -7.94 -4.47
CA TRP A 76 4.43 -8.51 -4.25
C TRP A 76 4.58 -9.07 -2.83
N LYS A 77 4.17 -8.31 -1.82
CA LYS A 77 4.20 -8.74 -0.41
C LYS A 77 3.34 -9.98 -0.17
N ASN A 78 2.14 -10.03 -0.74
CA ASN A 78 1.25 -11.19 -0.62
C ASN A 78 1.80 -12.43 -1.33
N GLN A 79 2.49 -12.28 -2.45
CA GLN A 79 3.17 -13.40 -3.12
C GLN A 79 4.28 -13.99 -2.24
N ARG A 80 5.10 -13.16 -1.59
CA ARG A 80 6.15 -13.62 -0.67
C ARG A 80 5.58 -14.39 0.53
N LYS A 81 4.50 -13.89 1.14
CA LYS A 81 3.83 -14.58 2.25
C LYS A 81 3.34 -15.97 1.85
N LYS A 82 2.84 -16.14 0.62
CA LYS A 82 2.42 -17.45 0.10
C LYS A 82 3.61 -18.39 -0.14
N SER A 83 4.75 -17.86 -0.59
CA SER A 83 5.98 -18.65 -0.79
C SER A 83 6.58 -19.20 0.51
N HIS A 84 6.39 -18.53 1.65
CA HIS A 84 6.87 -18.99 2.96
C HIS A 84 5.97 -20.04 3.65
N ILE A 85 4.83 -20.40 3.04
CA ILE A 85 3.87 -21.39 3.57
C ILE A 85 4.00 -22.74 2.83
N ALA A 86 4.93 -22.86 1.86
CA ALA A 86 5.18 -24.07 1.09
C ALA A 86 6.28 -24.96 1.70
#